data_AF-A0A3N5FLA5-F1
#
_entry.id   AF-A0A3N5FLA5-F1
#
_cell.length_a   1.000
_cell.length_b   1.000
_cell.length_c   1.000
_cell.angle_alpha   90.00
_cell.angle_beta   90.00
_cell.angle_gamma   90.00
#
_symmetry.space_group_name_H-M   'P 1'
#
loop_
_entity.id
_entity.type
_entity.pdbx_description
1 polymer ?
#
loop_
_entity_poly.entity_id
_entity_poly.type
_entity_poly.pdbx_seq_one_letter_code
_entity_poly.pdbx_strand_id
1 'polypeptide(L)'
;MLLTLVLQAPPPAPSTNSTTGVLLIALVVAALFFAVVLPRLRRRRDGPREELGTFGSTAGGAREELERLLTEIQDLSREHIARLDTKIRMLNQLLLECDQKKRELDALLAKTGPDAPEKSAPPPKAANPLHDQVYSLQDSGKELLDICAATGLEKGEVELILGLRKMH
;
A
#
# COMPACT_ATOMS: atom_id res chain seq x y z
N MET A 1 76.03 15.69 7.74
CA MET A 1 75.39 16.41 8.88
C MET A 1 74.13 17.05 8.33
N LEU A 2 73.00 16.34 8.35
CA LEU A 2 72.01 16.25 9.45
C LEU A 2 71.16 17.53 9.58
N LEU A 3 70.00 17.54 8.93
CA LEU A 3 68.79 18.19 9.44
C LEU A 3 67.55 17.63 8.71
N THR A 4 67.09 16.50 9.24
CA THR A 4 65.80 15.86 8.94
C THR A 4 64.69 16.67 9.61
N LEU A 5 63.90 17.37 8.81
CA LEU A 5 62.72 18.13 9.25
C LEU A 5 61.52 17.17 9.31
N VAL A 6 61.24 16.67 10.52
CA VAL A 6 60.10 15.80 10.84
C VAL A 6 58.83 16.65 10.85
N LEU A 7 57.94 16.37 9.90
CA LEU A 7 56.62 16.96 9.77
C LEU A 7 55.68 16.30 10.78
N GLN A 8 55.46 16.95 11.92
CA GLN A 8 54.62 16.45 13.01
C GLN A 8 53.14 16.72 12.71
N ALA A 9 52.40 15.67 12.34
CA ALA A 9 50.96 15.71 12.13
C ALA A 9 50.19 15.94 13.45
N PRO A 10 49.07 16.68 13.45
CA PRO A 10 48.28 16.92 14.65
C PRO A 10 47.55 15.65 15.13
N PRO A 11 47.35 15.46 16.45
CA PRO A 11 46.68 14.28 16.98
C PRO A 11 45.18 14.27 16.61
N PRO A 12 44.58 13.09 16.37
CA PRO A 12 43.15 12.96 16.10
C PRO A 12 42.33 13.29 17.35
N ALA A 13 41.29 14.11 17.20
CA ALA A 13 40.35 14.46 18.25
C ALA A 13 39.54 13.22 18.72
N PRO A 14 39.22 13.09 20.02
CA PRO A 14 38.45 11.97 20.54
C PRO A 14 36.98 12.06 20.09
N SER A 15 36.48 11.01 19.44
CA SER A 15 35.08 10.86 19.03
C SER A 15 34.18 10.47 20.21
N THR A 16 33.77 11.46 21.01
CA THR A 16 32.96 11.27 22.24
C THR A 16 31.43 11.26 22.03
N ASN A 17 30.94 11.17 20.80
CA ASN A 17 29.54 11.51 20.51
C ASN A 17 28.57 10.31 20.61
N SER A 18 29.03 9.08 20.40
CA SER A 18 28.12 7.91 20.36
C SER A 18 27.68 7.45 21.75
N THR A 19 28.58 7.43 22.74
CA THR A 19 28.26 6.97 24.10
C THR A 19 27.34 7.96 24.82
N THR A 20 27.54 9.26 24.60
CA THR A 20 26.74 10.33 25.20
C THR A 20 25.31 10.31 24.69
N GLY A 21 25.10 10.05 23.39
CA GLY A 21 23.76 9.93 22.80
C GLY A 21 22.98 8.72 23.33
N VAL A 22 23.63 7.57 23.45
CA VAL A 22 22.99 6.35 23.98
C VAL A 22 22.58 6.51 25.44
N LEU A 23 23.41 7.17 26.26
CA LEU A 23 23.08 7.43 27.66
C LEU A 23 21.86 8.35 27.82
N LEU A 24 21.72 9.39 26.98
CA LEU A 24 20.55 10.27 27.00
C LEU A 24 19.26 9.54 26.61
N ILE A 25 19.31 8.70 25.57
CA ILE A 25 18.16 7.91 25.15
C ILE A 25 17.75 6.93 26.27
N ALA A 26 18.71 6.24 26.87
CA ALA A 26 18.43 5.32 27.98
C ALA A 26 17.79 6.05 29.18
N LEU A 27 18.25 7.26 29.51
CA LEU A 27 17.70 8.06 30.60
C LEU A 27 16.26 8.50 30.32
N VAL A 28 15.96 8.94 29.09
CA VAL A 28 14.60 9.32 28.68
C VAL A 28 13.65 8.12 28.74
N VAL A 29 14.07 6.95 28.21
CA VAL A 29 13.26 5.74 28.25
C VAL A 29 13.02 5.28 29.69
N ALA A 30 14.06 5.30 30.54
CA ALA A 30 13.93 4.97 31.95
C ALA A 30 12.98 5.95 32.66
N ALA A 31 13.11 7.26 32.43
CA ALA A 31 12.22 8.26 33.01
C ALA A 31 10.76 8.07 32.57
N LEU A 32 10.52 7.72 31.30
CA LEU A 32 9.18 7.49 30.75
C LEU A 32 8.58 6.19 31.31
N PHE A 33 9.39 5.12 31.40
CA PHE A 33 9.00 3.87 32.06
C PHE A 33 8.64 4.11 33.53
N PHE A 34 9.50 4.81 34.27
CA PHE A 34 9.24 5.18 35.66
C PHE A 34 8.00 6.07 35.78
N ALA A 35 7.81 7.06 34.91
CA ALA A 35 6.62 7.92 34.92
C ALA A 35 5.31 7.17 34.67
N VAL A 36 5.34 6.06 33.92
CA VAL A 36 4.15 5.21 33.67
C VAL A 36 3.97 4.15 34.77
N VAL A 37 5.05 3.60 35.30
CA VAL A 37 5.02 2.46 36.24
C VAL A 37 4.92 2.91 37.71
N LEU A 38 5.60 4.00 38.10
CA LEU A 38 5.51 4.57 39.46
C LEU A 38 4.09 4.96 39.88
N PRO A 39 3.24 5.64 39.07
CA PRO A 39 1.88 5.97 39.50
C PRO A 39 1.04 4.71 39.72
N ARG A 40 1.31 3.61 38.98
CA ARG A 40 0.66 2.31 39.21
C ARG A 40 1.10 1.64 40.51
N LEU A 41 2.37 1.75 40.90
CA LEU A 41 2.86 1.18 42.17
C LEU A 41 2.56 2.07 43.38
N ARG A 42 2.61 3.40 43.24
CA ARG A 42 2.28 4.34 44.31
C ARG A 42 0.79 4.34 44.67
N ARG A 43 -0.09 4.03 43.70
CA ARG A 43 -1.53 3.85 43.96
C ARG A 43 -1.87 2.76 44.98
N ARG A 44 -0.92 1.89 45.38
CA ARG A 44 -1.15 0.85 46.40
C ARG A 44 -0.80 1.25 47.83
N ARG A 45 -0.11 2.37 48.08
CA ARG A 45 0.44 2.65 49.44
C ARG A 45 -0.29 3.74 50.22
N ASP A 46 -1.02 4.62 49.54
CA ASP A 46 -1.83 5.67 50.18
C ASP A 46 -3.32 5.34 50.02
N GLY A 47 -3.91 4.67 51.01
CA GLY A 47 -5.34 4.47 51.08
C GLY A 47 -5.99 5.43 52.08
N PRO A 48 -6.95 6.27 51.68
CA PRO A 48 -8.10 6.61 52.49
C PRO A 48 -9.17 5.54 52.25
N ARG A 49 -9.68 4.98 53.35
CA ARG A 49 -10.44 3.73 53.42
C ARG A 49 -11.93 3.89 53.09
N GLU A 50 -12.35 4.82 52.22
CA GLU A 50 -13.78 5.15 52.04
C GLU A 50 -14.34 5.17 50.60
N GLU A 51 -13.61 4.79 49.54
CA GLU A 51 -14.19 4.70 48.18
C GLU A 51 -14.19 3.29 47.55
N LEU A 52 -14.47 2.25 48.36
CA LEU A 52 -14.63 0.88 47.84
C LEU A 52 -15.99 0.61 47.15
N GLY A 53 -16.88 1.61 47.05
CA GLY A 53 -18.20 1.46 46.43
C GLY A 53 -18.25 1.67 44.91
N THR A 54 -17.37 2.52 44.35
CA THR A 54 -17.53 3.03 42.97
C THR A 54 -16.68 2.29 41.94
N PHE A 55 -15.72 1.46 42.37
CA PHE A 55 -14.86 0.70 41.44
C PHE A 55 -15.49 -0.61 40.94
N GLY A 56 -16.57 -1.10 41.58
CA GLY A 56 -17.28 -2.30 41.14
C GLY A 56 -18.18 -2.05 39.91
N SER A 57 -18.71 -0.84 39.74
CA SER A 57 -19.59 -0.49 38.61
C SER A 57 -18.84 -0.35 37.29
N THR A 58 -17.57 0.07 37.31
CA THR A 58 -16.75 0.19 36.09
C THR A 58 -16.31 -1.16 35.54
N ALA A 59 -16.03 -2.15 36.40
CA ALA A 59 -15.74 -3.51 35.98
C ALA A 59 -16.98 -4.25 35.42
N GLY A 60 -18.18 -3.90 35.91
CA GLY A 60 -19.44 -4.39 35.37
C GLY A 60 -19.72 -3.86 33.96
N GLY A 61 -19.57 -2.55 33.75
CA GLY A 61 -19.78 -1.92 32.44
C GLY A 61 -18.87 -2.49 31.35
N ALA A 62 -17.58 -2.76 31.65
CA ALA A 62 -16.66 -3.36 30.69
C ALA A 62 -17.08 -4.78 30.26
N ARG A 63 -17.71 -5.57 31.15
CA ARG A 63 -18.22 -6.89 30.79
C ARG A 63 -19.45 -6.80 29.89
N GLU A 64 -20.36 -5.89 30.22
CA GLU A 64 -21.56 -5.65 29.42
C GLU A 64 -21.22 -5.14 28.01
N GLU A 65 -20.23 -4.26 27.88
CA GLU A 65 -19.70 -3.82 26.59
C GLU A 65 -19.08 -4.97 25.78
N LEU A 66 -18.32 -5.86 26.44
CA LEU A 66 -17.76 -7.03 25.76
C LEU A 66 -18.85 -8.01 25.30
N GLU A 67 -19.87 -8.26 26.12
CA GLU A 67 -21.01 -9.10 25.75
C GLU A 67 -21.79 -8.50 24.57
N ARG A 68 -21.98 -7.18 24.58
CA ARG A 68 -22.57 -6.44 23.46
C ARG A 68 -21.73 -6.57 22.19
N LEU A 69 -20.42 -6.33 22.27
CA LEU A 69 -19.51 -6.44 21.12
C LEU A 69 -19.47 -7.87 20.57
N LEU A 70 -19.51 -8.90 21.43
CA LEU A 70 -19.56 -10.29 21.00
C LEU A 70 -20.85 -10.60 20.24
N THR A 71 -21.97 -10.06 20.70
CA THR A 71 -23.26 -10.22 20.02
C THR A 71 -23.24 -9.50 18.67
N GLU A 72 -22.72 -8.28 18.62
CA GLU A 72 -22.60 -7.50 17.38
C GLU A 72 -21.68 -8.19 16.36
N ILE A 73 -20.55 -8.77 16.79
CA ILE A 73 -19.67 -9.56 15.92
C ILE A 73 -20.38 -10.81 15.41
N GLN A 74 -21.17 -11.49 16.24
CA GLN A 74 -21.94 -12.66 15.82
C GLN A 74 -22.99 -12.29 14.77
N ASP A 75 -23.70 -11.19 14.97
CA ASP A 75 -24.70 -10.69 14.01
C ASP A 75 -24.06 -10.27 12.69
N LEU A 76 -22.95 -9.53 12.75
CA LEU A 76 -22.18 -9.10 11.59
C LEU A 76 -21.61 -10.31 10.82
N SER A 77 -21.12 -11.33 11.53
CA SER A 77 -20.66 -12.58 10.93
C SER A 77 -21.78 -13.30 10.18
N ARG A 78 -22.98 -13.40 10.78
CA ARG A 78 -24.15 -14.00 10.13
C ARG A 78 -24.56 -13.23 8.87
N GLU A 79 -24.55 -11.91 8.93
CA GLU A 79 -24.84 -11.07 7.78
C GLU A 79 -23.81 -11.28 6.65
N HIS A 80 -22.52 -11.35 6.98
CA HIS A 80 -21.48 -11.59 5.98
C HIS A 80 -21.59 -12.96 5.32
N ILE A 81 -21.92 -14.01 6.08
CA ILE A 81 -22.16 -15.35 5.53
C ILE A 81 -23.30 -15.30 4.51
N ALA A 82 -24.43 -14.67 4.84
CA ALA A 82 -25.56 -14.54 3.92
C ALA A 82 -25.20 -13.76 2.64
N ARG A 83 -24.40 -12.69 2.76
CA ARG A 83 -23.89 -11.93 1.60
C ARG A 83 -22.97 -12.77 0.73
N LEU A 84 -22.08 -13.56 1.33
CA LEU A 84 -21.18 -14.46 0.60
C LEU A 84 -21.96 -15.55 -0.13
N ASP A 85 -22.96 -16.17 0.51
CA ASP A 85 -23.81 -17.17 -0.12
C ASP A 85 -24.53 -16.62 -1.36
N THR A 86 -25.01 -15.37 -1.27
CA THR A 86 -25.64 -14.68 -2.40
C THR A 86 -24.65 -14.48 -3.54
N LYS A 87 -23.43 -14.03 -3.23
CA LYS A 87 -22.36 -13.84 -4.24
C LYS A 87 -21.93 -15.17 -4.87
N ILE A 88 -21.81 -16.24 -4.09
CA ILE A 88 -21.48 -17.58 -4.60
C ILE A 88 -22.55 -18.05 -5.58
N ARG A 89 -23.84 -17.87 -5.25
CA ARG A 89 -24.94 -18.20 -6.16
C ARG A 89 -24.86 -17.39 -7.47
N MET A 90 -24.62 -16.09 -7.38
CA MET A 90 -24.49 -15.22 -8.56
C MET A 90 -23.29 -15.63 -9.44
N LEU A 91 -22.14 -15.94 -8.83
CA LEU A 91 -20.96 -16.41 -9.57
C LEU A 91 -21.21 -17.75 -10.27
N ASN A 92 -21.86 -18.70 -9.60
CA ASN A 92 -22.23 -19.97 -10.22
C ASN A 92 -23.19 -19.78 -11.40
N GLN A 93 -24.13 -18.83 -11.30
CA GLN A 93 -25.01 -18.50 -12.41
C GLN A 93 -24.25 -17.90 -13.60
N LEU A 94 -23.38 -16.92 -13.35
CA LEU A 94 -22.55 -16.30 -14.40
C LEU A 94 -21.63 -17.31 -15.08
N LEU A 95 -21.09 -18.27 -14.32
CA LEU A 95 -20.26 -19.35 -14.86
C LEU A 95 -21.07 -20.20 -15.85
N LEU A 96 -22.29 -20.59 -15.49
CA LEU A 96 -23.18 -21.35 -16.37
C LEU A 96 -23.56 -20.57 -17.64
N GLU A 97 -23.83 -19.27 -17.52
CA GLU A 97 -24.12 -18.40 -18.67
C GLU A 97 -22.92 -18.28 -19.62
N CYS A 98 -21.71 -18.12 -19.08
CA CYS A 98 -20.47 -18.10 -19.86
C CYS A 98 -20.25 -19.42 -20.60
N ASP A 99 -20.45 -20.56 -19.94
CA ASP A 99 -20.33 -21.88 -20.56
C ASP A 99 -21.36 -22.07 -21.69
N GLN A 100 -22.59 -21.60 -21.49
CA GLN A 100 -23.62 -21.63 -22.52
C GLN A 100 -23.22 -20.79 -23.74
N LYS A 101 -22.77 -19.55 -23.53
CA LYS A 101 -22.31 -18.67 -24.61
C LYS A 101 -21.10 -19.23 -25.34
N LYS A 102 -20.16 -19.84 -24.60
CA LYS A 102 -19.01 -20.51 -25.21
C LYS A 102 -19.46 -21.64 -26.15
N ARG A 103 -20.38 -22.50 -25.70
CA ARG A 103 -20.92 -23.58 -26.54
C ARG A 103 -21.67 -23.05 -27.75
N GLU A 104 -22.40 -21.95 -27.61
CA GLU A 104 -23.08 -21.29 -28.73
C GLU A 104 -22.06 -20.79 -29.77
N LEU A 105 -21.01 -20.09 -29.32
CA LEU A 105 -19.92 -19.64 -30.19
C LEU A 105 -19.20 -20.82 -30.86
N ASP A 106 -18.88 -21.87 -30.12
CA ASP A 106 -18.26 -23.08 -30.66
C ASP A 106 -19.16 -23.74 -31.72
N ALA A 107 -20.49 -23.75 -31.51
CA ALA A 107 -21.44 -24.26 -32.47
C ALA A 107 -21.56 -23.37 -33.72
N LEU A 108 -21.48 -22.05 -33.58
CA LEU A 108 -21.45 -21.12 -34.72
C LEU A 108 -20.14 -21.26 -35.50
N LEU A 109 -19.00 -21.38 -34.82
CA LEU A 109 -17.70 -21.63 -35.45
C LEU A 109 -17.70 -22.96 -36.20
N ALA A 110 -18.23 -24.02 -35.61
CA ALA A 110 -18.37 -25.32 -36.26
C ALA A 110 -19.27 -25.25 -37.52
N LYS A 111 -20.33 -24.43 -37.50
CA LYS A 111 -21.19 -24.18 -38.67
C LYS A 111 -20.51 -23.35 -39.76
N THR A 112 -19.61 -22.44 -39.38
CA THR A 112 -18.90 -21.56 -40.32
C THR A 112 -17.76 -22.29 -41.05
N GLY A 113 -17.37 -23.47 -40.56
CA GLY A 113 -16.37 -24.34 -41.19
C GLY A 113 -14.93 -23.82 -41.03
N PRO A 114 -13.93 -24.67 -41.33
CA PRO A 114 -12.50 -24.34 -41.20
C PRO A 114 -11.98 -23.34 -42.24
N ASP A 115 -12.82 -22.83 -43.15
CA ASP A 115 -12.46 -21.82 -44.16
C ASP A 115 -12.48 -20.37 -43.59
N ALA A 116 -12.34 -20.23 -42.26
CA ALA A 116 -12.07 -18.93 -41.67
C ALA A 116 -10.72 -18.43 -42.24
N PRO A 117 -10.67 -17.22 -42.84
CA PRO A 117 -9.49 -16.72 -43.50
C PRO A 117 -8.32 -16.74 -42.52
N GLU A 118 -7.30 -17.49 -42.91
CA GLU A 118 -5.98 -17.55 -42.31
C GLU A 118 -5.61 -16.14 -41.85
N LYS A 119 -5.49 -15.99 -40.52
CA LYS A 119 -5.09 -14.82 -39.75
C LYS A 119 -4.22 -13.87 -40.57
N SER A 120 -4.85 -13.03 -41.38
CA SER A 120 -4.18 -12.00 -42.14
C SER A 120 -3.52 -11.11 -41.11
N ALA A 121 -2.20 -11.01 -41.16
CA ALA A 121 -1.41 -10.14 -40.29
C ALA A 121 -2.16 -8.81 -40.13
N PRO A 122 -2.31 -8.30 -38.89
CA PRO A 122 -3.03 -7.06 -38.68
C PRO A 122 -2.46 -6.02 -39.64
N PRO A 123 -3.32 -5.30 -40.40
CA PRO A 123 -2.84 -4.26 -41.29
C PRO A 123 -1.94 -3.33 -40.47
N PRO A 124 -0.79 -2.88 -41.02
CA PRO A 124 0.11 -2.00 -40.29
C PRO A 124 -0.73 -0.83 -39.78
N LYS A 125 -0.90 -0.76 -38.45
CA LYS A 125 -1.68 0.32 -37.83
C LYS A 125 -1.03 1.60 -38.30
N ALA A 126 -1.78 2.39 -39.08
CA ALA A 126 -1.31 3.68 -39.55
C ALA A 126 -0.81 4.46 -38.34
N ALA A 127 0.46 4.87 -38.38
CA ALA A 127 1.07 5.63 -37.29
C ALA A 127 0.19 6.87 -37.04
N ASN A 128 -0.34 6.99 -35.83
CA ASN A 128 -1.11 8.17 -35.47
C ASN A 128 -0.16 9.37 -35.52
N PRO A 129 -0.51 10.46 -36.24
CA PRO A 129 0.37 11.63 -36.39
C PRO A 129 0.72 12.28 -35.04
N LEU A 130 -0.11 12.06 -34.02
CA LEU A 130 0.12 12.52 -32.65
C LEU A 130 1.31 11.83 -31.97
N HIS A 131 1.60 10.57 -32.33
CA HIS A 131 2.75 9.85 -31.75
C HIS A 131 4.06 10.48 -32.25
N ASP A 132 4.13 10.80 -33.53
CA ASP A 132 5.29 11.47 -34.13
C ASP A 132 5.52 12.85 -33.50
N GLN A 133 4.43 13.58 -33.22
CA GLN A 133 4.51 14.85 -32.51
C GLN A 133 5.06 14.69 -31.08
N VAL A 134 4.56 13.72 -30.31
CA VAL A 134 5.07 13.41 -28.96
C VAL A 134 6.55 13.04 -29.00
N TYR A 135 6.98 12.22 -29.95
CA TYR A 135 8.39 11.85 -30.11
C TYR A 135 9.27 13.03 -30.49
N SER A 136 8.82 13.89 -31.42
CA SER A 136 9.57 15.08 -31.80
C SER A 136 9.79 16.05 -30.63
N LEU A 137 8.79 16.20 -29.76
CA LEU A 137 8.87 17.05 -28.57
C LEU A 137 9.81 16.44 -27.52
N GLN A 138 9.76 15.12 -27.33
CA GLN A 138 10.71 14.42 -26.46
C GLN A 138 12.15 14.53 -26.97
N ASP A 139 12.37 14.35 -28.28
CA ASP A 139 13.69 14.43 -28.91
C ASP A 139 14.27 15.86 -28.85
N SER A 140 13.40 16.87 -28.76
CA SER A 140 13.80 18.26 -28.48
C SER A 140 14.14 18.54 -27.00
N GLY A 141 14.03 17.53 -26.12
CA GLY A 141 14.38 17.61 -24.70
C GLY A 141 13.30 18.22 -23.80
N LYS A 142 12.05 18.31 -24.26
CA LYS A 142 10.94 18.85 -23.44
C LYS A 142 10.54 17.89 -22.32
N GLU A 143 10.12 18.46 -21.20
CA GLU A 143 9.63 17.70 -20.06
C GLU A 143 8.20 17.18 -20.32
N LEU A 144 7.82 16.10 -19.63
CA LEU A 144 6.54 15.41 -19.80
C LEU A 144 5.32 16.35 -19.72
N LEU A 145 5.33 17.31 -18.79
CA LEU A 145 4.23 18.28 -18.62
C LEU A 145 4.13 19.24 -19.80
N ASP A 146 5.27 19.69 -20.34
CA ASP A 146 5.31 20.56 -21.52
C ASP A 146 4.80 19.85 -22.77
N ILE A 147 5.09 18.54 -22.88
CA ILE A 147 4.57 17.70 -23.96
C ILE A 147 3.05 17.59 -23.85
N CYS A 148 2.51 17.31 -22.65
CA CYS A 148 1.06 17.25 -22.42
C CYS A 148 0.38 18.57 -22.77
N ALA A 149 0.96 19.71 -22.36
CA ALA A 149 0.43 21.03 -22.67
C ALA A 149 0.46 21.34 -24.18
N ALA A 150 1.50 20.90 -24.90
CA ALA A 150 1.66 21.15 -26.32
C ALA A 150 0.80 20.23 -27.21
N THR A 151 0.54 18.99 -26.78
CA THR A 151 -0.25 18.01 -27.54
C THR A 151 -1.71 17.93 -27.12
N GLY A 152 -2.05 18.44 -25.93
CA GLY A 152 -3.38 18.33 -25.34
C GLY A 152 -3.72 16.92 -24.81
N LEU A 153 -2.73 16.02 -24.73
CA LEU A 153 -2.92 14.65 -24.25
C LEU A 153 -2.78 14.58 -22.73
N GLU A 154 -3.42 13.58 -22.12
CA GLU A 154 -3.26 13.32 -20.70
C GLU A 154 -1.88 12.74 -20.38
N LYS A 155 -1.40 12.97 -19.15
CA LYS A 155 -0.10 12.49 -18.67
C LYS A 155 0.11 10.99 -18.92
N GLY A 156 -0.92 10.18 -18.64
CA GLY A 156 -0.85 8.73 -18.81
C GLY A 156 -0.74 8.29 -20.27
N GLU A 157 -1.38 9.02 -21.19
CA GLU A 157 -1.30 8.73 -22.63
C GLU A 157 0.08 9.06 -23.19
N VAL A 158 0.67 10.19 -22.77
CA VAL A 158 2.04 10.55 -23.14
C VAL A 158 3.04 9.52 -22.62
N GLU A 159 2.92 9.10 -21.35
CA GLU A 159 3.77 8.04 -20.79
C GLU A 159 3.62 6.71 -21.54
N LEU A 160 2.40 6.34 -21.93
CA LEU A 160 2.14 5.14 -22.72
C LEU A 160 2.82 5.21 -24.10
N ILE A 161 2.65 6.32 -24.82
CA ILE A 161 3.26 6.52 -26.15
C ILE A 161 4.78 6.44 -26.04
N LEU A 162 5.37 7.12 -25.05
CA LEU A 162 6.82 7.07 -24.82
C LEU A 162 7.31 5.67 -24.39
N GLY A 163 6.49 4.92 -23.65
CA GLY A 163 6.77 3.55 -23.25
C GLY A 163 6.80 2.59 -24.44
N LEU A 164 5.90 2.75 -25.39
CA LEU A 164 5.85 1.94 -26.61
C LEU A 164 7.13 2.07 -27.45
N ARG A 165 7.73 3.26 -27.52
CA ARG A 165 9.02 3.49 -28.23
C ARG A 165 10.17 2.67 -27.64
N LYS A 166 10.18 2.44 -26.32
CA LYS A 166 11.25 1.68 -25.64
C LYS A 166 11.13 0.16 -25.81
N MET A 167 9.95 -0.32 -26.20
CA MET A 167 9.68 -1.74 -26.40
C MET A 167 10.02 -2.23 -27.81
N HIS A 168 10.32 -1.31 -28.72
CA HIS A 168 10.82 -1.56 -30.07
C HIS A 168 12.33 -1.33 -30.13
#